data_AF-A0A951BJC8-F1
#
_entry.id   AF-A0A951BJC8-F1
#
_cell.length_a   1.000
_cell.length_b   1.000
_cell.length_c   1.000
_cell.angle_alpha   90.00
_cell.angle_beta   90.00
_cell.angle_gamma   90.00
#
_symmetry.space_group_name_H-M   'P 1'
#
loop_
_entity.id
_entity.type
_entity.pdbx_description
1 polymer ?
#
loop_
_entity_poly.entity_id
_entity_poly.type
_entity_poly.pdbx_seq_one_letter_code
_entity_poly.pdbx_strand_id
1 'polypeptide(L)' 'MRIVHYVNQFYAGLGGEEAAGIGPRVLDGTVGPGRLLAQLLGEAHQIVATIVCGDDYAASTA' A
#
# COMPACT_ATOMS: atom_id res chain seq x y z
N MET A 1 -12.66 -13.22 -3.12
CA MET A 1 -11.40 -13.01 -3.88
C MET A 1 -10.33 -12.49 -2.92
N ARG A 2 -9.09 -12.98 -3.06
CA ARG A 2 -7.93 -12.48 -2.29
C ARG A 2 -7.28 -11.34 -3.06
N ILE A 3 -7.01 -10.23 -2.39
CA ILE A 3 -6.56 -8.97 -3.01
C ILE A 3 -5.24 -8.56 -2.35
N VAL A 4 -4.29 -8.11 -3.17
CA VAL A 4 -3.13 -7.36 -2.71
C VAL A 4 -3.34 -5.91 -3.12
N HIS A 5 -3.26 -4.99 -2.16
CA HIS A 5 -3.47 -3.57 -2.40
C HIS A 5 -2.13 -2.86 -2.45
N TYR A 6 -1.80 -2.18 -3.55
CA TYR A 6 -0.60 -1.36 -3.63
C TYR A 6 -0.92 0.09 -3.26
N VAL A 7 -0.07 0.71 -2.45
CA VAL A 7 -0.13 2.14 -2.14
C VAL A 7 1.28 2.72 -2.07
N ASN A 8 1.41 4.04 -2.21
CA ASN A 8 2.68 4.71 -1.98
C ASN A 8 2.97 4.92 -0.48
N GLN A 9 4.16 5.43 -0.15
CA GLN A 9 4.60 5.71 1.22
C GLN A 9 3.66 6.68 1.97
N PHE A 10 3.11 7.67 1.26
CA PHE A 10 2.23 8.67 1.85
C PHE A 10 0.90 8.05 2.30
N TYR A 11 0.23 7.32 1.41
CA TYR A 11 -1.01 6.63 1.73
C TYR A 11 -0.82 5.48 2.71
N ALA A 12 0.40 4.93 2.82
CA ALA A 12 0.76 3.97 3.87
C ALA A 12 0.99 4.63 5.24
N GLY A 13 1.09 5.96 5.32
CA GLY A 13 1.39 6.68 6.55
C GLY A 13 2.86 6.59 6.99
N LEU A 14 3.78 6.32 6.06
CA LEU A 14 5.22 6.18 6.33
C LEU A 14 6.01 7.49 6.23
N GLY A 15 5.40 8.56 5.70
CA GLY A 15 6.05 9.87 5.51
C GLY A 15 5.69 10.49 4.15
N GLY A 16 6.14 11.71 3.92
CA GLY A 16 6.01 12.41 2.65
C GLY A 16 7.20 12.18 1.73
N GLU A 17 7.77 13.27 1.23
CA GLU A 17 8.94 13.28 0.33
C GLU A 17 10.17 12.62 0.97
N GLU A 18 10.36 12.81 2.28
CA GLU A 18 11.46 12.21 3.03
C GLU A 18 11.46 10.68 3.01
N ALA A 19 10.29 10.08 2.77
CA ALA A 19 10.11 8.64 2.66
C ALA A 19 9.91 8.17 1.20
N ALA A 20 9.95 9.06 0.20
CA ALA A 20 9.70 8.71 -1.20
C ALA A 20 10.76 7.75 -1.79
N GLY A 21 11.95 7.69 -1.19
CA GLY A 21 13.03 6.79 -1.59
C GLY A 21 12.96 5.38 -1.00
N ILE A 22 11.96 5.03 -0.20
CA ILE A 22 11.90 3.69 0.39
C ILE A 22 11.56 2.63 -0.67
N GLY A 23 12.35 1.55 -0.70
CA GLY A 23 12.06 0.39 -1.56
C GLY A 23 10.78 -0.36 -1.17
N PRO A 24 10.34 -1.32 -2.00
CA PRO A 24 9.10 -2.06 -1.81
C PRO A 24 9.11 -2.86 -0.50
N ARG A 25 7.98 -2.81 0.21
CA ARG A 25 7.73 -3.53 1.47
C ARG A 25 6.36 -4.17 1.43
N VAL A 26 6.24 -5.31 2.10
CA VAL A 26 4.96 -6.00 2.29
C VAL A 26 4.51 -5.78 3.73
N LEU A 27 3.27 -5.32 3.89
CA LEU A 27 2.61 -5.17 5.18
C LEU A 27 1.40 -6.11 5.22
N ASP A 28 1.20 -6.77 6.36
CA ASP A 28 0.08 -7.68 6.53
C ASP A 28 -1.26 -6.94 6.56
N GLY A 29 -2.24 -7.45 5.82
CA GLY A 29 -3.61 -6.92 5.80
C GLY A 29 -3.73 -5.52 5.21
N THR A 30 -4.63 -4.72 5.80
CA THR A 30 -5.03 -3.41 5.27
C THR A 30 -4.23 -2.26 5.89
N VAL A 31 -3.68 -1.39 5.05
CA VAL A 31 -3.01 -0.16 5.46
C VAL A 31 -3.63 1.06 4.78
N GLY A 32 -3.72 2.17 5.51
CA GLY A 32 -4.20 3.46 5.00
C GLY A 32 -5.59 3.37 4.34
N PRO A 33 -5.76 3.86 3.09
CA PRO A 33 -7.04 3.82 2.38
C PRO A 33 -7.55 2.39 2.13
N GLY A 34 -6.67 1.37 2.22
CA GLY A 34 -7.06 -0.04 2.14
C GLY A 34 -8.08 -0.46 3.20
N ARG A 35 -8.17 0.25 4.33
CA ARG A 35 -9.17 -0.04 5.39
C ARG A 35 -10.59 0.26 4.92
N LEU A 36 -10.82 1.44 4.35
CA LEU A 36 -12.13 1.81 3.80
C LEU A 36 -12.45 0.96 2.56
N LEU A 37 -11.45 0.72 1.70
CA LEU A 37 -11.62 -0.17 0.55
C LEU A 37 -12.09 -1.57 0.98
N ALA A 38 -11.51 -2.16 2.03
CA ALA A 38 -11.95 -3.45 2.54
C ALA A 38 -13.41 -3.44 3.03
N GLN A 39 -13.86 -2.37 3.68
CA GLN A 39 -15.27 -2.22 4.08
C GLN A 39 -16.20 -2.17 2.87
N LEU A 40 -15.81 -1.43 1.82
CA LEU A 40 -16.62 -1.26 0.61
C LEU A 40 -16.67 -2.53 -0.27
N LEU A 41 -15.61 -3.33 -0.25
CA LEU A 41 -15.55 -4.59 -1.01
C LEU A 41 -16.49 -5.67 -0.43
N GLY A 42 -16.88 -5.56 0.84
CA GLY A 42 -17.74 -6.52 1.52
C GLY A 42 -17.07 -7.88 1.79
N GLU A 43 -17.81 -8.77 2.47
CA GLU A 43 -17.26 -9.99 3.08
C GLU A 43 -16.73 -11.04 2.08
N ALA A 44 -17.17 -11.00 0.82
CA ALA A 44 -16.70 -11.91 -0.23
C ALA A 44 -15.25 -11.62 -0.67
N HIS A 45 -14.65 -10.53 -0.20
CA HIS A 45 -13.36 -10.03 -0.63
C HIS A 45 -12.46 -9.76 0.59
N GLN A 46 -11.18 -10.11 0.45
CA GLN A 46 -10.20 -9.88 1.52
C GLN A 46 -8.93 -9.29 0.94
N ILE A 47 -8.53 -8.12 1.45
CA ILE A 47 -7.18 -7.60 1.26
C ILE A 47 -6.27 -8.37 2.21
N VAL A 48 -5.42 -9.24 1.65
CA VAL A 48 -4.55 -10.14 2.42
C VAL A 48 -3.19 -9.50 2.73
N ALA A 49 -2.78 -8.52 1.93
CA ALA A 49 -1.55 -7.77 2.13
C ALA A 49 -1.65 -6.39 1.46
N THR A 50 -0.86 -5.45 1.97
CA THR A 50 -0.60 -4.17 1.33
C THR A 50 0.86 -4.10 0.89
N ILE A 51 1.11 -3.82 -0.39
CA ILE A 51 2.46 -3.50 -0.89
C ILE A 51 2.62 -1.99 -0.78
N VAL A 52 3.75 -1.56 -0.22
CA VAL A 52 4.13 -0.15 -0.11
C VAL A 52 5.44 0.08 -0.82
N CYS A 53 5.53 1.10 -1.65
CA CYS A 53 6.78 1.56 -2.23
C CYS A 53 6.78 3.08 -2.28
N GLY A 54 7.93 3.71 -2.04
CA GLY A 54 8.06 5.15 -2.19
C GLY A 54 7.97 5.57 -3.66
N ASP A 55 7.37 6.73 -3.92
CA ASP A 55 7.13 7.23 -5.28
C ASP A 55 8.44 7.41 -6.07
N ASP A 56 9.48 8.00 -5.47
CA ASP A 56 10.78 8.19 -6.12
C ASP A 56 11.45 6.85 -6.44
N TYR A 57 11.38 5.89 -5.50
CA TYR A 57 11.91 4.55 -5.76
C TYR A 57 11.17 3.88 -6.91
N ALA A 58 9.83 3.94 -6.92
CA ALA A 58 9.00 3.33 -7.94
C ALA A 58 9.18 3.99 -9.32
N ALA A 59 9.45 5.30 -9.35
CA ALA A 59 9.70 6.06 -10.57
C ALA A 59 11.14 5.96 -11.08
N SER A 60 12.09 5.55 -10.24
CA SER A 60 13.47 5.37 -10.66
C SER A 60 13.60 4.25 -11.70
N THR A 61 14.33 4.51 -12.78
CA THR A 61 14.80 3.45 -13.69
C THR A 61 15.94 2.70 -13.01
N ALA A 62 15.74 1.39 -12.81
CA ALA A 62 16.77 0.45 -12.38
C ALA A 62 17.99 0.45 -13.31
#